data_AF-A0A6I6ACC1-F1
#
_entry.id   AF-A0A6I6ACC1-F1
#
_cell.length_a   1.000
_cell.length_b   1.000
_cell.length_c   1.000
_cell.angle_alpha   90.00
_cell.angle_beta   90.00
_cell.angle_gamma   90.00
#
_symmetry.space_group_name_H-M   'P 1'
#
loop_
_entity.id
_entity.type
_entity.pdbx_description
1 polymer ?
#
loop_
_entity_poly.entity_id
_entity_poly.type
_entity_poly.pdbx_seq_one_letter_code
_entity_poly.pdbx_strand_id
1 'polypeptide(L)'
;MTPHPPNQLQQPCQAALLTPRGRGAVATIRVQGGTSALNALVNSCFHAVNRKPLIEQSVNQIVYGYWGTSNTEDLVLCRIDFETVDIHCHGGMAAVNRILNDLEAQGCGVLTWQALVSQKATGLELELQEALAAATTFRTAEILLRQSQGLLRSAFAALLPGEQSPFDSEHLQSQIQDLLRWKELGQHLTRPWNVVLAGRPNVGKSSLINAILGYERSIVFNEAGTTRDVLTATTALSGWPFQFSDTAGIRAEAEQLEAAGIQRAEQILNAADARVILIDISQPAHPDDHRLLTQWPESLIVAHKADLPECWGAPLPPQAIRISSVTKAGLDVFLEKLVEQLIPEVPDQETALPVTSRQIELLEQAAAALDAEDQQTYTRLIKQLLTEV
;
A
#
# COMPACT_ATOMS: atom_id res chain seq x y z
N MET A 1 50.11 -27.81 -14.84
CA MET A 1 49.12 -26.92 -15.50
C MET A 1 47.82 -27.69 -15.56
N THR A 2 47.04 -27.58 -14.49
CA THR A 2 45.66 -28.09 -14.44
C THR A 2 44.81 -27.22 -15.37
N PRO A 3 43.96 -27.81 -16.24
CA PRO A 3 43.11 -27.02 -17.10
C PRO A 3 42.07 -26.30 -16.22
N HIS A 4 41.97 -24.98 -16.40
CA HIS A 4 40.88 -24.20 -15.84
C HIS A 4 39.54 -24.81 -16.28
N PRO A 5 38.55 -24.94 -15.37
CA PRO A 5 37.21 -25.31 -15.79
C PRO A 5 36.65 -24.22 -16.72
N PRO A 6 35.84 -24.60 -17.73
CA PRO A 6 35.27 -23.67 -18.69
C PRO A 6 34.31 -22.70 -17.98
N ASN A 7 34.37 -21.43 -18.41
CA ASN A 7 33.42 -20.33 -18.14
C ASN A 7 32.21 -20.73 -17.27
N GLN A 8 32.29 -20.42 -15.97
CA GLN A 8 31.07 -20.01 -15.27
C GLN A 8 30.51 -18.84 -16.08
N LEU A 9 29.37 -19.04 -16.73
CA LEU A 9 28.58 -17.96 -17.32
C LEU A 9 28.48 -16.87 -16.27
N GLN A 10 29.24 -15.79 -16.43
CA GLN A 10 29.14 -14.63 -15.54
C GLN A 10 27.69 -14.19 -15.63
N GLN A 11 26.97 -14.27 -14.51
CA GLN A 11 25.59 -13.80 -14.48
C GLN A 11 25.61 -12.35 -14.96
N PRO A 12 24.82 -12.00 -15.99
CA PRO A 12 24.79 -10.66 -16.53
C PRO A 12 24.38 -9.71 -15.40
N CYS A 13 25.00 -8.53 -15.37
CA CYS A 13 24.55 -7.48 -14.46
C CYS A 13 23.07 -7.19 -14.70
N GLN A 14 22.41 -6.69 -13.68
CA GLN A 14 21.00 -6.32 -13.74
C GLN A 14 20.80 -4.95 -13.14
N ALA A 15 19.86 -4.20 -13.70
CA ALA A 15 19.55 -2.85 -13.30
C ALA A 15 18.06 -2.66 -13.05
N ALA A 16 17.70 -1.82 -12.08
CA ALA A 16 16.34 -1.38 -11.87
C ALA A 16 16.29 0.09 -11.44
N LEU A 17 15.27 0.80 -11.90
CA LEU A 17 14.91 2.13 -11.38
C LEU A 17 14.23 1.95 -10.02
N LEU A 18 14.83 2.51 -8.96
CA LEU A 18 14.32 2.41 -7.59
C LEU A 18 13.35 3.55 -7.23
N THR A 19 13.50 4.72 -7.85
CA THR A 19 12.62 5.87 -7.62
C THR A 19 11.34 5.78 -8.48
N PRO A 20 10.20 6.29 -8.01
CA PRO A 20 8.98 6.35 -8.82
C PRO A 20 9.19 7.05 -10.17
N ARG A 21 8.44 6.62 -11.19
CA ARG A 21 8.42 7.31 -12.49
C ARG A 21 7.70 8.64 -12.34
N GLY A 22 8.26 9.70 -12.92
CA GLY A 22 7.64 11.03 -12.88
C GLY A 22 8.64 12.14 -13.07
N ARG A 23 8.24 13.37 -12.72
CA ARG A 23 9.17 14.50 -12.63
C ARG A 23 9.70 14.57 -11.21
N GLY A 24 10.96 14.20 -11.03
CA GLY A 24 11.71 14.41 -9.78
C GLY A 24 12.96 15.23 -10.01
N ALA A 25 13.58 15.71 -8.93
CA ALA A 25 14.91 16.33 -9.00
C ALA A 25 15.99 15.26 -9.29
N VAL A 26 15.86 14.09 -8.67
CA VAL A 26 16.82 12.99 -8.76
C VAL A 26 16.07 11.68 -9.02
N ALA A 27 16.66 10.82 -9.86
CA ALA A 27 16.27 9.42 -10.00
C ALA A 27 17.43 8.51 -9.61
N THR A 28 17.12 7.38 -8.98
CA THR A 28 18.12 6.39 -8.56
C THR A 28 17.91 5.08 -9.32
N ILE A 29 18.96 4.65 -10.01
CA ILE A 29 19.03 3.35 -10.69
C ILE A 29 20.04 2.51 -9.92
N ARG A 30 19.62 1.32 -9.49
CA ARG A 30 20.52 0.34 -8.88
C ARG A 30 20.97 -0.65 -9.92
N VAL A 31 22.26 -0.97 -9.92
CA VAL A 31 22.86 -2.02 -10.75
C VAL A 31 23.54 -3.04 -9.84
N GLN A 32 23.28 -4.31 -10.07
CA GLN A 32 23.84 -5.45 -9.33
C GLN A 32 24.47 -6.46 -10.27
N GLY A 33 25.54 -7.11 -9.84
CA GLY A 33 26.20 -8.18 -10.59
C GLY A 33 27.56 -8.52 -10.02
N GLY A 34 28.17 -9.59 -10.51
CA GLY A 34 29.51 -9.99 -10.06
C GLY A 34 30.53 -8.86 -10.27
N THR A 35 31.43 -8.67 -9.30
CA THR A 35 32.32 -7.49 -9.21
C THR A 35 33.04 -7.14 -10.53
N SER A 36 33.58 -8.14 -11.24
CA SER A 36 34.30 -7.94 -12.50
C SER A 36 33.37 -7.45 -13.64
N ALA A 37 32.19 -8.05 -13.76
CA ALA A 37 31.19 -7.69 -14.77
C ALA A 37 30.63 -6.29 -14.49
N LEU A 38 30.32 -5.99 -13.22
CA LEU A 38 29.84 -4.68 -12.78
C LEU A 38 30.87 -3.59 -13.07
N ASN A 39 32.14 -3.83 -12.75
CA ASN A 39 33.21 -2.87 -13.03
C ASN A 39 33.39 -2.63 -14.54
N ALA A 40 33.33 -3.67 -15.37
CA ALA A 40 33.44 -3.51 -16.82
C ALA A 40 32.25 -2.71 -17.39
N LEU A 41 31.03 -3.05 -16.97
CA LEU A 41 29.79 -2.41 -17.39
C LEU A 41 29.75 -0.92 -17.02
N VAL A 42 30.04 -0.59 -15.76
CA VAL A 42 29.93 0.80 -15.29
C VAL A 42 31.04 1.65 -15.89
N ASN A 43 32.28 1.17 -15.99
CA ASN A 43 33.37 1.96 -16.55
C ASN A 43 33.24 2.21 -18.07
N SER A 44 32.42 1.43 -18.79
CA SER A 44 32.17 1.68 -20.21
C SER A 44 31.23 2.87 -20.45
N CYS A 45 30.40 3.20 -19.45
CA CYS A 45 29.43 4.29 -19.55
C CYS A 45 29.71 5.46 -18.59
N PHE A 46 30.38 5.26 -17.46
CA PHE A 46 30.63 6.27 -16.44
C PHE A 46 32.11 6.68 -16.36
N HIS A 47 32.33 7.99 -16.25
CA HIS A 47 33.64 8.59 -16.13
C HIS A 47 33.73 9.48 -14.89
N ALA A 48 34.38 8.98 -13.84
CA ALA A 48 34.57 9.72 -12.60
C ALA A 48 35.54 10.91 -12.78
N VAL A 49 35.24 12.04 -12.15
CA VAL A 49 36.13 13.24 -12.21
C VAL A 49 37.50 12.96 -11.59
N ASN A 50 37.55 12.12 -10.54
CA ASN A 50 38.81 11.71 -9.90
C ASN A 50 39.62 10.71 -10.75
N ARG A 51 39.12 10.33 -11.94
CA ARG A 51 39.72 9.41 -12.92
C ARG A 51 39.98 7.98 -12.42
N LYS A 52 39.48 7.64 -11.24
CA LYS A 52 39.59 6.28 -10.72
C LYS A 52 38.48 5.40 -11.30
N PRO A 53 38.77 4.16 -11.73
CA PRO A 53 37.74 3.21 -12.14
C PRO A 53 36.85 2.82 -10.96
N LEU A 54 35.67 2.25 -11.24
CA LEU A 54 34.70 1.86 -10.21
C LEU A 54 35.33 1.00 -9.09
N ILE A 55 36.14 -0.01 -9.43
CA ILE A 55 36.74 -0.92 -8.46
C ILE A 55 37.65 -0.22 -7.43
N GLU A 56 38.22 0.94 -7.77
CA GLU A 56 39.06 1.76 -6.90
C GLU A 56 38.28 2.81 -6.10
N GLN A 57 36.99 3.00 -6.39
CA GLN A 57 36.11 3.86 -5.59
C GLN A 57 35.76 3.14 -4.28
N SER A 58 35.77 3.84 -3.15
CA SER A 58 35.44 3.22 -1.86
C SER A 58 33.94 2.93 -1.77
N VAL A 59 33.57 1.87 -1.04
CA VAL A 59 32.18 1.59 -0.69
C VAL A 59 31.64 2.73 0.19
N ASN A 60 30.38 3.10 0.01
CA ASN A 60 29.67 4.22 0.65
C ASN A 60 30.28 5.61 0.37
N GLN A 61 31.14 5.73 -0.65
CA GLN A 61 31.65 7.01 -1.11
C GLN A 61 30.79 7.55 -2.27
N ILE A 62 30.38 8.82 -2.16
CA ILE A 62 29.73 9.54 -3.26
C ILE A 62 30.80 9.96 -4.27
N VAL A 63 30.61 9.55 -5.53
CA VAL A 63 31.54 9.83 -6.63
C VAL A 63 30.81 10.61 -7.72
N TYR A 64 31.25 11.84 -7.96
CA TYR A 64 30.74 12.65 -9.08
C TYR A 64 31.46 12.30 -10.40
N GLY A 65 30.70 12.29 -11.48
CA GLY A 65 31.21 12.05 -12.82
C GLY A 65 30.18 12.27 -13.92
N TYR A 66 30.56 11.81 -15.10
CA TYR A 66 29.80 11.99 -16.33
C TYR A 66 29.38 10.64 -16.89
N TRP A 67 28.15 10.55 -17.39
CA TRP A 67 27.66 9.37 -18.09
C TRP A 67 27.64 9.56 -19.60
N GLY A 68 28.06 8.55 -20.35
CA GLY A 68 28.20 8.54 -21.80
C GLY A 68 29.40 9.33 -22.31
N THR A 69 29.67 9.22 -23.61
CA THR A 69 30.82 9.86 -24.29
C THR A 69 30.43 11.10 -25.09
N SER A 70 29.16 11.23 -25.51
CA SER A 70 28.62 12.38 -26.22
C SER A 70 27.32 12.84 -25.57
N ASN A 71 27.15 14.15 -25.36
CA ASN A 71 26.00 14.75 -24.64
C ASN A 71 25.85 14.14 -23.24
N THR A 72 26.84 14.41 -22.39
CA THR A 72 27.02 13.78 -21.07
C THR A 72 25.90 14.14 -20.09
N GLU A 73 25.58 13.20 -19.21
CA GLU A 73 24.72 13.43 -18.06
C GLU A 73 25.62 13.55 -16.83
N ASP A 74 25.48 14.65 -16.10
CA ASP A 74 26.13 14.84 -14.81
C ASP A 74 25.39 14.05 -13.75
N LEU A 75 26.10 13.15 -13.07
CA LEU A 75 25.50 12.28 -12.07
C LEU A 75 26.47 11.96 -10.93
N VAL A 76 25.92 11.38 -9.85
CA VAL A 76 26.73 10.80 -8.78
C VAL A 76 26.49 9.31 -8.69
N LEU A 77 27.54 8.58 -8.35
CA LEU A 77 27.55 7.14 -8.19
C LEU A 77 27.97 6.80 -6.76
N CYS A 78 27.31 5.82 -6.16
CA CYS A 78 27.67 5.29 -4.84
C CYS A 78 27.76 3.77 -4.91
N ARG A 79 28.93 3.21 -4.57
CA ARG A 79 29.06 1.76 -4.37
C ARG A 79 28.44 1.40 -3.03
N ILE A 80 27.37 0.62 -3.04
CA ILE A 80 26.70 0.18 -1.80
C ILE A 80 27.44 -1.01 -1.19
N ASP A 81 27.97 -1.89 -2.05
CA ASP A 81 28.84 -3.01 -1.67
C ASP A 81 29.77 -3.36 -2.86
N PHE A 82 30.36 -4.56 -2.86
CA PHE A 82 31.28 -5.02 -3.91
C PHE A 82 30.58 -5.45 -5.22
N GLU A 83 29.28 -5.70 -5.17
CA GLU A 83 28.44 -6.24 -6.24
C GLU A 83 27.25 -5.34 -6.57
N THR A 84 27.10 -4.21 -5.87
CA THR A 84 25.96 -3.29 -5.98
C THR A 84 26.43 -1.85 -6.09
N VAL A 85 25.84 -1.11 -7.01
CA VAL A 85 26.08 0.32 -7.20
C VAL A 85 24.76 1.05 -7.44
N ASP A 86 24.63 2.23 -6.83
CA ASP A 86 23.53 3.16 -7.08
C ASP A 86 24.04 4.31 -7.95
N ILE A 87 23.28 4.59 -9.01
CA ILE A 87 23.50 5.67 -9.96
C ILE A 87 22.40 6.69 -9.75
N HIS A 88 22.76 7.91 -9.34
CA HIS A 88 21.84 9.00 -9.05
C HIS A 88 21.97 10.09 -10.12
N CYS A 89 20.98 10.18 -11.00
CA CYS A 89 20.93 11.10 -12.15
C CYS A 89 19.79 12.11 -12.01
N HIS A 90 19.63 13.02 -12.98
CA HIS A 90 18.49 13.93 -12.99
C HIS A 90 17.18 13.15 -13.05
N GLY A 91 16.18 13.57 -12.26
CA GLY A 91 14.92 12.83 -12.11
C GLY A 91 13.95 12.94 -13.29
N GLY A 92 14.41 13.36 -14.46
CA GLY A 92 13.63 13.35 -15.69
C GLY A 92 13.72 12.00 -16.42
N MET A 93 12.60 11.51 -16.95
CA MET A 93 12.57 10.20 -17.64
C MET A 93 13.52 10.10 -18.84
N ALA A 94 13.91 11.21 -19.46
CA ALA A 94 14.89 11.20 -20.54
C ALA A 94 16.29 10.74 -20.06
N ALA A 95 16.75 11.25 -18.90
CA ALA A 95 18.02 10.86 -18.31
C ALA A 95 17.99 9.39 -17.84
N VAL A 96 16.91 9.01 -17.16
CA VAL A 96 16.68 7.63 -16.69
C VAL A 96 16.68 6.64 -17.85
N ASN A 97 15.88 6.88 -18.89
CA ASN A 97 15.80 5.98 -20.04
C ASN A 97 17.12 5.90 -20.79
N ARG A 98 17.87 7.00 -20.89
CA ARG A 98 19.19 6.98 -21.51
C ARG A 98 20.13 6.04 -20.76
N ILE A 99 20.25 6.20 -19.44
CA ILE A 99 21.13 5.37 -18.62
C ILE A 99 20.72 3.89 -18.68
N LEU A 100 19.42 3.59 -18.56
CA LEU A 100 18.93 2.21 -18.65
C LEU A 100 19.18 1.58 -20.03
N ASN A 101 18.96 2.33 -21.12
CA ASN A 101 19.22 1.84 -22.47
C ASN A 101 20.72 1.64 -22.73
N ASP A 102 21.57 2.52 -22.21
CA ASP A 102 23.03 2.38 -22.31
C ASP A 102 23.50 1.11 -21.57
N LEU A 103 22.98 0.86 -20.36
CA LEU A 103 23.24 -0.36 -19.60
C LEU A 103 22.77 -1.61 -20.36
N GLU A 104 21.55 -1.58 -20.90
CA GLU A 104 20.97 -2.70 -21.67
C GLU A 104 21.80 -3.00 -22.93
N ALA A 105 22.26 -1.96 -23.64
CA ALA A 105 23.12 -2.11 -24.82
C ALA A 105 24.47 -2.77 -24.49
N GLN A 106 24.93 -2.69 -23.25
CA GLN A 106 26.13 -3.37 -22.74
C GLN A 106 25.84 -4.77 -22.17
N GLY A 107 24.62 -5.28 -22.32
CA GLY A 107 24.22 -6.62 -21.88
C GLY A 107 23.70 -6.70 -20.44
N CYS A 108 23.39 -5.57 -19.80
CA CYS A 108 22.74 -5.54 -18.50
C CYS A 108 21.24 -5.84 -18.64
N GLY A 109 20.69 -6.77 -17.85
CA GLY A 109 19.24 -7.00 -17.81
C GLY A 109 18.53 -5.85 -17.09
N VAL A 110 17.51 -5.24 -17.68
CA VAL A 110 16.70 -4.21 -17.00
C VAL A 110 15.44 -4.85 -16.44
N LEU A 111 15.26 -4.75 -15.12
CA LEU A 111 14.19 -5.37 -14.35
C LEU A 111 13.32 -4.31 -13.66
N THR A 112 12.17 -4.74 -13.15
CA THR A 112 11.47 -3.96 -12.12
C THR A 112 12.27 -4.01 -10.82
N TRP A 113 12.09 -3.03 -9.94
CA TRP A 113 12.80 -3.03 -8.66
C TRP A 113 12.40 -4.24 -7.81
N GLN A 114 11.14 -4.69 -7.91
CA GLN A 114 10.63 -5.90 -7.26
C GLN A 114 11.43 -7.14 -7.69
N ALA A 115 11.61 -7.31 -9.00
CA ALA A 115 12.35 -8.43 -9.57
C ALA A 115 13.86 -8.38 -9.29
N LEU A 116 14.41 -7.19 -9.00
CA LEU A 116 15.79 -7.05 -8.55
C LEU A 116 15.94 -7.45 -7.07
N VAL A 117 15.01 -7.00 -6.21
CA VAL A 117 15.02 -7.30 -4.77
C VAL A 117 14.76 -8.79 -4.49
N SER A 118 13.84 -9.40 -5.22
CA SER A 118 13.42 -10.81 -5.04
C SER A 118 14.55 -11.82 -5.23
N GLN A 119 15.70 -11.42 -5.76
CA GLN A 119 16.87 -12.29 -5.94
C GLN A 119 17.67 -12.51 -4.66
N LYS A 120 17.58 -11.59 -3.70
CA LYS A 120 18.27 -11.66 -2.42
C LYS A 120 17.31 -11.79 -1.23
N ALA A 121 16.06 -11.37 -1.39
CA ALA A 121 15.04 -11.40 -0.35
C ALA A 121 14.22 -12.70 -0.37
N THR A 122 13.73 -13.14 0.79
CA THR A 122 12.69 -14.19 0.82
C THR A 122 11.34 -13.63 0.34
N GLY A 123 10.38 -14.51 0.02
CA GLY A 123 9.07 -14.04 -0.43
C GLY A 123 8.34 -13.14 0.58
N LEU A 124 8.44 -13.47 1.87
CA LEU A 124 7.92 -12.61 2.94
C LEU A 124 8.58 -11.24 2.99
N GLU A 125 9.90 -11.19 2.85
CA GLU A 125 10.65 -9.93 2.90
C GLU A 125 10.28 -9.02 1.72
N LEU A 126 10.10 -9.57 0.52
CA LEU A 126 9.64 -8.82 -0.64
C LEU A 126 8.26 -8.22 -0.41
N GLU A 127 7.29 -9.03 0.04
CA GLU A 127 5.93 -8.56 0.33
C GLU A 127 5.90 -7.43 1.36
N LEU A 128 6.70 -7.54 2.42
CA LEU A 128 6.77 -6.51 3.46
C LEU A 128 7.46 -5.23 2.96
N GLN A 129 8.46 -5.34 2.08
CA GLN A 129 9.07 -4.18 1.45
C GLN A 129 8.12 -3.47 0.48
N GLU A 130 7.36 -4.23 -0.33
CA GLU A 130 6.31 -3.69 -1.19
C GLU A 130 5.23 -2.98 -0.37
N ALA A 131 4.77 -3.62 0.71
CA ALA A 131 3.79 -3.04 1.60
C ALA A 131 4.31 -1.75 2.25
N LEU A 132 5.54 -1.76 2.78
CA LEU A 132 6.16 -0.58 3.38
C LEU A 132 6.32 0.56 2.36
N ALA A 133 6.71 0.25 1.12
CA ALA A 133 6.82 1.25 0.05
C ALA A 133 5.46 1.83 -0.38
N ALA A 134 4.37 1.08 -0.21
CA ALA A 134 3.01 1.51 -0.47
C ALA A 134 2.34 2.26 0.70
N ALA A 135 2.99 2.32 1.87
CA ALA A 135 2.42 2.95 3.06
C ALA A 135 2.24 4.46 2.84
N THR A 136 1.00 4.94 2.95
CA THR A 136 0.69 6.36 2.75
C THR A 136 0.70 7.16 4.05
N THR A 137 0.70 6.53 5.22
CA THR A 137 0.71 7.24 6.51
C THR A 137 1.93 6.86 7.33
N PHE A 138 2.39 7.77 8.21
CA PHE A 138 3.46 7.45 9.17
C PHE A 138 3.08 6.29 10.09
N ARG A 139 1.83 6.22 10.54
CA ARG A 139 1.37 5.16 11.44
C ARG A 139 1.41 3.79 10.75
N THR A 140 0.89 3.68 9.53
CA THR A 140 0.93 2.40 8.80
C THR A 140 2.36 2.02 8.43
N ALA A 141 3.20 2.99 8.03
CA ALA A 141 4.61 2.76 7.76
C ALA A 141 5.36 2.28 9.02
N GLU A 142 5.06 2.82 10.20
CA GLU A 142 5.66 2.37 11.47
C GLU A 142 5.30 0.92 11.80
N ILE A 143 4.03 0.54 11.65
CA ILE A 143 3.57 -0.84 11.86
C ILE A 143 4.27 -1.78 10.86
N LEU A 144 4.26 -1.43 9.58
CA LEU A 144 4.89 -2.21 8.51
C LEU A 144 6.41 -2.34 8.70
N LEU A 145 7.06 -1.28 9.19
CA LEU A 145 8.50 -1.31 9.49
C LEU A 145 8.80 -2.35 10.55
N ARG A 146 8.03 -2.42 11.64
CA ARG A 146 8.20 -3.45 12.68
C ARG A 146 7.97 -4.86 12.13
N GLN A 147 6.93 -5.05 11.31
CA GLN A 147 6.70 -6.34 10.64
C GLN A 147 7.91 -6.73 9.76
N SER A 148 8.44 -5.77 8.99
CA SER A 148 9.61 -5.97 8.11
C SER A 148 10.94 -6.21 8.85
N GLN A 149 11.05 -5.77 10.11
CA GLN A 149 12.23 -5.97 10.96
C GLN A 149 12.26 -7.35 11.64
N GLY A 150 11.48 -8.30 11.12
CA GLY A 150 11.51 -9.70 11.55
C GLY A 150 10.44 -10.07 12.57
N LEU A 151 9.55 -9.16 12.97
CA LEU A 151 8.44 -9.47 13.88
C LEU A 151 7.52 -10.52 13.25
N LEU A 152 7.04 -10.28 12.02
CA LEU A 152 6.15 -11.21 11.33
C LEU A 152 6.85 -12.51 10.95
N ARG A 153 8.13 -12.42 10.56
CA ARG A 153 8.96 -13.60 10.26
C ARG A 153 9.10 -14.51 11.47
N SER A 154 9.34 -13.94 12.65
CA SER A 154 9.44 -14.70 13.90
C SER A 154 8.11 -15.37 14.23
N ALA A 155 7.00 -14.65 14.08
CA ALA A 155 5.66 -15.21 14.32
C ALA A 155 5.34 -16.38 13.37
N PHE A 156 5.60 -16.23 12.06
CA PHE A 156 5.39 -17.32 11.10
C PHE A 156 6.35 -18.49 11.30
N ALA A 157 7.61 -18.23 11.68
CA ALA A 157 8.56 -19.30 11.99
C ALA A 157 8.16 -20.10 13.24
N ALA A 158 7.50 -19.47 14.22
CA ALA A 158 6.98 -20.14 15.41
C ALA A 158 5.84 -21.14 15.08
N LEU A 159 5.17 -20.98 13.94
CA LEU A 159 4.16 -21.92 13.45
C LEU A 159 4.78 -23.19 12.81
N LEU A 160 6.10 -23.23 12.57
CA LEU A 160 6.72 -24.43 12.05
C LEU A 160 6.82 -25.50 13.15
N PRO A 161 6.46 -26.77 12.86
CA PRO A 161 6.59 -27.83 13.85
C PRO A 161 8.06 -28.07 14.18
N GLY A 162 8.38 -28.09 15.48
CA GLY A 162 9.73 -28.37 15.95
C GLY A 162 10.16 -29.82 15.68
N GLU A 163 11.42 -30.05 15.33
CA GLU A 163 11.94 -31.39 14.99
C GLU A 163 11.83 -32.41 16.15
N GLN A 164 11.73 -31.93 17.40
CA GLN A 164 11.73 -32.76 18.62
C GLN A 164 10.50 -32.52 19.50
N SER A 165 9.57 -31.66 19.09
CA SER A 165 8.35 -31.35 19.87
C SER A 165 7.14 -32.07 19.28
N PRO A 166 6.21 -32.57 20.10
CA PRO A 166 4.96 -33.14 19.60
C PRO A 166 4.19 -32.08 18.81
N PHE A 167 3.53 -32.52 17.73
CA PHE A 167 2.67 -31.66 16.93
C PHE A 167 1.41 -31.32 17.74
N ASP A 168 1.33 -30.09 18.21
CA ASP A 168 0.21 -29.58 18.99
C ASP A 168 -0.73 -28.77 18.10
N SER A 169 -1.68 -29.45 17.47
CA SER A 169 -2.64 -28.83 16.55
C SER A 169 -3.47 -27.75 17.22
N GLU A 170 -3.88 -27.94 18.48
CA GLU A 170 -4.71 -26.97 19.21
C GLU A 170 -3.93 -25.68 19.46
N HIS A 171 -2.67 -25.80 19.90
CA HIS A 171 -1.80 -24.64 20.09
C HIS A 171 -1.54 -23.87 18.79
N LEU A 172 -1.19 -24.60 17.71
CA LEU A 172 -0.93 -23.99 16.40
C LEU A 172 -2.19 -23.32 15.81
N GLN A 173 -3.36 -23.93 16.01
CA GLN A 173 -4.64 -23.35 15.60
C GLN A 173 -4.90 -22.04 16.35
N SER A 174 -4.67 -22.00 17.66
CA SER A 174 -4.80 -20.77 18.46
C SER A 174 -3.88 -19.67 17.94
N GLN A 175 -2.60 -19.98 17.66
CA GLN A 175 -1.64 -19.00 17.16
C GLN A 175 -2.04 -18.45 15.77
N ILE A 176 -2.57 -19.29 14.88
CA ILE A 176 -3.08 -18.82 13.58
C ILE A 176 -4.30 -17.93 13.76
N GLN A 177 -5.23 -18.27 14.65
CA GLN A 177 -6.40 -17.44 14.94
C GLN A 177 -6.00 -16.08 15.53
N ASP A 178 -4.98 -16.04 16.39
CA ASP A 178 -4.44 -14.79 16.94
C ASP A 178 -3.88 -13.87 15.84
N LEU A 179 -3.22 -14.43 14.82
CA LEU A 179 -2.77 -13.67 13.64
C LEU A 179 -3.94 -13.23 12.75
N LEU A 180 -4.86 -14.16 12.45
CA LEU A 180 -6.00 -13.90 11.56
C LEU A 180 -7.01 -12.91 12.14
N ARG A 181 -7.05 -12.73 13.47
CA ARG A 181 -7.81 -11.65 14.13
C ARG A 181 -7.46 -10.27 13.56
N TRP A 182 -6.22 -10.07 13.11
CA TRP A 182 -5.73 -8.79 12.59
C TRP A 182 -5.82 -8.65 11.06
N LYS A 183 -6.39 -9.65 10.35
CA LYS A 183 -6.34 -9.71 8.88
C LYS A 183 -6.94 -8.48 8.19
N GLU A 184 -8.04 -7.95 8.70
CA GLU A 184 -8.68 -6.76 8.12
C GLU A 184 -7.77 -5.54 8.25
N LEU A 185 -7.30 -5.24 9.47
CA LEU A 185 -6.39 -4.11 9.72
C LEU A 185 -5.10 -4.24 8.91
N GLY A 186 -4.53 -5.44 8.81
CA GLY A 186 -3.29 -5.68 8.07
C GLY A 186 -3.41 -5.37 6.59
N GLN A 187 -4.52 -5.74 5.95
CA GLN A 187 -4.80 -5.36 4.57
C GLN A 187 -4.93 -3.84 4.42
N HIS A 188 -5.49 -3.14 5.43
CA HIS A 188 -5.65 -1.69 5.45
C HIS A 188 -4.39 -0.87 5.80
N LEU A 189 -3.24 -1.52 6.00
CA LEU A 189 -1.96 -0.80 6.13
C LEU A 189 -1.48 -0.21 4.80
N THR A 190 -1.84 -0.85 3.69
CA THR A 190 -1.42 -0.48 2.33
C THR A 190 -2.57 -0.05 1.43
N ARG A 191 -3.81 -0.41 1.78
CA ARG A 191 -5.04 0.06 1.12
C ARG A 191 -5.83 0.97 2.07
N PRO A 192 -6.38 2.11 1.60
CA PRO A 192 -7.22 2.94 2.46
C PRO A 192 -8.50 2.21 2.88
N TRP A 193 -9.05 2.59 4.03
CA TRP A 193 -10.42 2.24 4.42
C TRP A 193 -11.41 2.96 3.50
N ASN A 194 -12.24 2.20 2.81
CA ASN A 194 -13.19 2.68 1.81
C ASN A 194 -14.51 3.04 2.48
N VAL A 195 -14.82 4.33 2.47
CA VAL A 195 -16.03 4.91 3.07
C VAL A 195 -16.91 5.49 1.98
N VAL A 196 -18.13 4.95 1.86
CA VAL A 196 -19.08 5.35 0.82
C VAL A 196 -20.20 6.18 1.41
N LEU A 197 -20.42 7.37 0.86
CA LEU A 197 -21.51 8.27 1.23
C LEU A 197 -22.73 8.02 0.35
N ALA A 198 -23.87 7.73 0.99
CA ALA A 198 -25.17 7.56 0.38
C ALA A 198 -26.16 8.61 0.89
N GLY A 199 -27.11 8.99 0.04
CA GLY A 199 -28.15 9.97 0.37
C GLY A 199 -28.70 10.60 -0.89
N ARG A 200 -29.85 11.27 -0.78
CA ARG A 200 -30.51 11.92 -1.94
C ARG A 200 -29.61 12.96 -2.62
N PRO A 201 -29.89 13.36 -3.87
CA PRO A 201 -29.25 14.52 -4.47
C PRO A 201 -29.33 15.75 -3.56
N ASN A 202 -28.26 16.55 -3.51
CA ASN A 202 -28.18 17.81 -2.74
C ASN A 202 -28.28 17.72 -1.20
N VAL A 203 -28.20 16.52 -0.60
CA VAL A 203 -28.12 16.36 0.87
C VAL A 203 -26.79 16.80 1.48
N GLY A 204 -25.79 17.14 0.67
CA GLY A 204 -24.50 17.66 1.14
C GLY A 204 -23.33 16.67 1.16
N LYS A 205 -23.42 15.54 0.43
CA LYS A 205 -22.34 14.53 0.33
C LYS A 205 -20.99 15.12 -0.08
N SER A 206 -20.92 15.79 -1.23
CA SER A 206 -19.68 16.41 -1.71
C SER A 206 -19.19 17.53 -0.79
N SER A 207 -20.12 18.27 -0.16
CA SER A 207 -19.79 19.29 0.85
C SER A 207 -19.18 18.66 2.11
N LEU A 208 -19.63 17.48 2.53
CA LEU A 208 -19.05 16.74 3.64
C LEU A 208 -17.65 16.24 3.30
N ILE A 209 -17.45 15.64 2.11
CA ILE A 209 -16.12 15.21 1.66
C ILE A 209 -15.14 16.39 1.67
N ASN A 210 -15.52 17.54 1.09
CA ASN A 210 -14.67 18.73 1.10
C ASN A 210 -14.39 19.26 2.51
N ALA A 211 -15.38 19.21 3.41
CA ALA A 211 -15.19 19.60 4.80
C ALA A 211 -14.21 18.67 5.53
N ILE A 212 -14.24 17.36 5.24
CA ILE A 212 -13.30 16.36 5.77
C ILE A 212 -11.88 16.66 5.28
N LEU A 213 -11.68 16.85 3.97
CA LEU A 213 -10.35 17.12 3.39
C LEU A 213 -9.73 18.44 3.88
N GLY A 214 -10.57 19.42 4.21
CA GLY A 214 -10.16 20.69 4.80
C GLY A 214 -10.20 20.72 6.34
N TYR A 215 -10.31 19.55 6.98
CA TYR A 215 -10.34 19.45 8.44
C TYR A 215 -8.91 19.33 8.98
N GLU A 216 -8.55 20.09 10.01
CA GLU A 216 -7.14 20.22 10.46
C GLU A 216 -6.49 18.90 10.90
N ARG A 217 -7.30 17.91 11.27
CA ARG A 217 -6.82 16.56 11.64
C ARG A 217 -6.69 15.60 10.44
N SER A 218 -7.10 16.04 9.26
CA SER A 218 -7.03 15.29 8.00
C SER A 218 -5.78 15.69 7.23
N ILE A 219 -4.95 14.71 6.87
CA ILE A 219 -3.80 14.91 5.97
C ILE A 219 -4.24 14.49 4.58
N VAL A 220 -4.17 15.40 3.60
CA VAL A 220 -4.53 15.10 2.21
C VAL A 220 -3.30 14.57 1.47
N PHE A 221 -3.49 13.47 0.75
CA PHE A 221 -2.45 12.90 -0.11
C PHE A 221 -2.52 13.53 -1.50
N ASN A 222 -1.47 14.26 -1.88
CA ASN A 222 -1.31 14.71 -3.26
C ASN A 222 -0.46 13.69 -4.03
N GLU A 223 -1.11 12.71 -4.65
CA GLU A 223 -0.42 11.93 -5.69
C GLU A 223 -0.49 12.66 -7.03
N ALA A 224 0.68 13.10 -7.51
CA ALA A 224 0.80 13.73 -8.81
C ALA A 224 0.67 12.67 -9.93
N GLY A 225 -0.51 12.54 -10.54
CA GLY A 225 -0.62 11.80 -11.81
C GLY A 225 -1.91 11.04 -12.10
N THR A 226 -2.88 10.96 -11.19
CA THR A 226 -4.12 10.18 -11.41
C THR A 226 -5.41 10.96 -11.16
N THR A 227 -5.39 12.29 -11.32
CA THR A 227 -6.63 13.08 -11.31
C THR A 227 -7.34 12.96 -12.66
N ARG A 228 -8.16 11.91 -12.79
CA ARG A 228 -9.31 11.95 -13.69
C ARG A 228 -10.65 11.68 -13.00
N ASP A 229 -10.66 11.15 -11.78
CA ASP A 229 -11.91 10.80 -11.11
C ASP A 229 -12.21 11.84 -10.02
N VAL A 230 -13.16 12.73 -10.29
CA VAL A 230 -13.66 13.78 -9.38
C VAL A 230 -14.50 13.18 -8.22
N LEU A 231 -14.50 11.85 -8.07
CA LEU A 231 -15.48 11.08 -7.29
C LEU A 231 -14.94 10.48 -5.99
N THR A 232 -13.63 10.42 -5.82
CA THR A 232 -12.99 9.85 -4.63
C THR A 232 -12.01 10.85 -4.03
N ALA A 233 -11.84 10.78 -2.71
CA ALA A 233 -10.92 11.62 -1.99
C ALA A 233 -10.20 10.83 -0.90
N THR A 234 -8.87 10.84 -0.94
CA THR A 234 -8.02 10.10 0.01
C THR A 234 -7.48 11.04 1.07
N THR A 235 -7.52 10.61 2.33
CA THR A 235 -6.97 11.35 3.47
C THR A 235 -6.50 10.42 4.59
N ALA A 236 -5.81 10.95 5.60
CA ALA A 236 -5.53 10.25 6.84
C ALA A 236 -6.42 10.72 7.99
N LEU A 237 -7.06 9.79 8.71
CA LEU A 237 -7.81 10.06 9.94
C LEU A 237 -7.13 9.36 11.11
N SER A 238 -6.76 10.11 12.15
CA SER A 238 -6.01 9.56 13.30
C SER A 238 -4.72 8.82 12.92
N GLY A 239 -4.16 9.15 11.74
CA GLY A 239 -2.99 8.48 11.15
C GLY A 239 -3.30 7.25 10.31
N TRP A 240 -4.57 6.87 10.10
CA TRP A 240 -4.97 5.75 9.25
C TRP A 240 -5.40 6.22 7.86
N PRO A 241 -5.12 5.48 6.77
CA PRO A 241 -5.50 5.88 5.42
C PRO A 241 -6.99 5.62 5.18
N PHE A 242 -7.69 6.62 4.64
CA PHE A 242 -9.11 6.59 4.32
C PHE A 242 -9.35 7.08 2.91
N GLN A 243 -10.32 6.50 2.22
CA GLN A 243 -10.81 6.95 0.93
C GLN A 243 -12.33 7.14 1.02
N PHE A 244 -12.78 8.36 0.74
CA PHE A 244 -14.19 8.72 0.70
C PHE A 244 -14.69 8.74 -0.74
N SER A 245 -15.91 8.26 -0.97
CA SER A 245 -16.55 8.31 -2.30
C SER A 245 -18.04 8.65 -2.21
N ASP A 246 -18.56 9.30 -3.25
CA ASP A 246 -19.98 9.68 -3.35
C ASP A 246 -20.73 8.83 -4.40
N THR A 247 -21.79 8.15 -3.97
CA THR A 247 -22.71 7.38 -4.83
C THR A 247 -23.38 8.20 -5.95
N ALA A 248 -23.59 9.50 -5.77
CA ALA A 248 -24.26 10.35 -6.77
C ALA A 248 -23.38 10.63 -7.99
N GLY A 249 -22.08 10.82 -7.81
CA GLY A 249 -21.18 11.02 -8.92
C GLY A 249 -20.89 9.72 -9.70
N ILE A 250 -21.00 8.57 -9.04
CA ILE A 250 -20.94 7.25 -9.69
C ILE A 250 -22.18 7.01 -10.57
N ARG A 251 -23.37 7.49 -10.16
CA ARG A 251 -24.58 7.41 -10.98
C ARG A 251 -24.46 8.22 -12.28
N ALA A 252 -23.81 9.39 -12.23
CA ALA A 252 -23.59 10.24 -13.40
C ALA A 252 -22.72 9.55 -14.48
N GLU A 253 -21.75 8.70 -14.11
CA GLU A 253 -21.00 7.88 -15.07
C GLU A 253 -21.83 6.75 -15.71
N ALA A 254 -22.84 6.27 -14.98
CA ALA A 254 -23.68 5.15 -15.39
C ALA A 254 -24.96 5.58 -16.14
N GLU A 255 -25.15 6.87 -16.42
CA GLU A 255 -26.35 7.47 -17.03
C GLU A 255 -26.72 6.93 -18.43
N GLN A 256 -25.90 6.09 -19.06
CA GLN A 256 -26.28 5.42 -20.29
C GLN A 256 -27.29 4.27 -20.06
N LEU A 257 -27.42 3.73 -18.85
CA LEU A 257 -28.35 2.64 -18.48
C LEU A 257 -28.80 2.77 -17.00
N GLU A 258 -30.00 3.32 -16.76
CA GLU A 258 -30.55 3.62 -15.41
C GLU A 258 -30.54 2.41 -14.44
N ALA A 259 -30.84 1.21 -14.94
CA ALA A 259 -30.79 -0.02 -14.14
C ALA A 259 -29.36 -0.44 -13.77
N ALA A 260 -28.40 -0.25 -14.68
CA ALA A 260 -26.99 -0.56 -14.42
C ALA A 260 -26.39 0.41 -13.38
N GLY A 261 -26.82 1.67 -13.38
CA GLY A 261 -26.41 2.66 -12.39
C GLY A 261 -26.86 2.35 -10.97
N ILE A 262 -28.09 1.82 -10.81
CA ILE A 262 -28.59 1.37 -9.49
C ILE A 262 -27.80 0.17 -8.99
N GLN A 263 -27.64 -0.86 -9.82
CA GLN A 263 -26.92 -2.08 -9.45
C GLN A 263 -25.47 -1.79 -9.08
N ARG A 264 -24.79 -0.90 -9.82
CA ARG A 264 -23.41 -0.49 -9.53
C ARG A 264 -23.29 0.28 -8.22
N ALA A 265 -24.24 1.18 -7.92
CA ALA A 265 -24.26 1.90 -6.66
C ALA A 265 -24.45 0.95 -5.46
N GLU A 266 -25.30 -0.08 -5.60
CA GLU A 266 -25.49 -1.11 -4.57
C GLU A 266 -24.24 -1.98 -4.40
N GLN A 267 -23.58 -2.38 -5.48
CA GLN A 267 -22.32 -3.14 -5.39
C GLN A 267 -21.23 -2.37 -4.64
N ILE A 268 -21.11 -1.06 -4.88
CA ILE A 268 -20.11 -0.21 -4.21
C ILE A 268 -20.45 -0.03 -2.73
N LEU A 269 -21.72 0.15 -2.38
CA LEU A 269 -22.16 0.23 -0.98
C LEU A 269 -21.93 -1.10 -0.22
N ASN A 270 -22.08 -2.24 -0.92
CA ASN A 270 -21.81 -3.56 -0.35
C ASN A 270 -20.32 -3.83 -0.17
N ALA A 271 -19.47 -3.33 -1.07
CA ALA A 271 -18.02 -3.50 -1.02
C ALA A 271 -17.31 -2.48 -0.10
N ALA A 272 -18.03 -1.49 0.43
CA ALA A 272 -17.48 -0.48 1.32
C ALA A 272 -17.17 -1.07 2.70
N ASP A 273 -16.06 -0.66 3.30
CA ASP A 273 -15.73 -1.00 4.68
C ASP A 273 -16.70 -0.28 5.65
N ALA A 274 -17.05 0.97 5.33
CA ALA A 274 -18.12 1.69 6.03
C ALA A 274 -19.08 2.39 5.06
N ARG A 275 -20.36 2.34 5.42
CA ARG A 275 -21.44 3.09 4.77
C ARG A 275 -21.83 4.27 5.64
N VAL A 276 -21.98 5.44 5.02
CA VAL A 276 -22.47 6.65 5.69
C VAL A 276 -23.73 7.13 4.97
N ILE A 277 -24.86 7.08 5.66
CA ILE A 277 -26.13 7.62 5.16
C ILE A 277 -26.26 9.07 5.62
N LEU A 278 -26.30 9.99 4.67
CA LEU A 278 -26.55 11.40 4.90
C LEU A 278 -28.02 11.72 4.66
N ILE A 279 -28.66 12.32 5.67
CA ILE A 279 -30.01 12.89 5.58
C ILE A 279 -29.94 14.39 5.84
N ASP A 280 -30.66 15.18 5.05
CA ASP A 280 -30.76 16.63 5.24
C ASP A 280 -31.87 16.93 6.25
N ILE A 281 -31.49 17.35 7.46
CA ILE A 281 -32.46 17.64 8.52
C ILE A 281 -33.07 19.04 8.43
N SER A 282 -32.63 19.88 7.47
CA SER A 282 -33.23 21.19 7.21
C SER A 282 -34.47 21.11 6.31
N GLN A 283 -34.89 19.91 5.91
CA GLN A 283 -36.05 19.65 5.06
C GLN A 283 -36.93 18.56 5.67
N PRO A 284 -38.23 18.49 5.31
CA PRO A 284 -39.08 17.36 5.68
C PRO A 284 -38.52 16.04 5.18
N ALA A 285 -38.72 14.98 5.96
CA ALA A 285 -38.27 13.65 5.61
C ALA A 285 -38.81 13.19 4.24
N HIS A 286 -37.92 12.67 3.40
CA HIS A 286 -38.28 12.16 2.08
C HIS A 286 -38.41 10.62 2.10
N PRO A 287 -39.32 10.03 1.31
CA PRO A 287 -39.45 8.57 1.23
C PRO A 287 -38.13 7.83 0.92
N ASP A 288 -37.28 8.39 0.07
CA ASP A 288 -35.95 7.81 -0.22
C ASP A 288 -35.00 7.78 0.99
N ASP A 289 -35.09 8.76 1.89
CA ASP A 289 -34.26 8.75 3.08
C ASP A 289 -34.68 7.60 4.01
N HIS A 290 -36.00 7.41 4.19
CA HIS A 290 -36.53 6.26 4.93
C HIS A 290 -36.15 4.93 4.27
N ARG A 291 -36.18 4.86 2.94
CA ARG A 291 -35.77 3.67 2.19
C ARG A 291 -34.30 3.33 2.45
N LEU A 292 -33.39 4.30 2.37
CA LEU A 292 -31.96 4.09 2.65
C LEU A 292 -31.73 3.65 4.09
N LEU A 293 -32.37 4.32 5.06
CA LEU A 293 -32.26 3.97 6.48
C LEU A 293 -32.77 2.56 6.78
N THR A 294 -33.86 2.14 6.12
CA THR A 294 -34.43 0.79 6.27
C THR A 294 -33.58 -0.26 5.57
N GLN A 295 -33.01 0.06 4.41
CA GLN A 295 -32.19 -0.86 3.62
C GLN A 295 -30.83 -1.12 4.29
N TRP A 296 -30.25 -0.12 4.97
CA TRP A 296 -28.92 -0.24 5.59
C TRP A 296 -28.89 0.25 7.05
N PRO A 297 -29.56 -0.47 7.97
CA PRO A 297 -29.72 -0.03 9.36
C PRO A 297 -28.40 0.06 10.15
N GLU A 298 -27.39 -0.72 9.77
CA GLU A 298 -26.06 -0.76 10.39
C GLU A 298 -25.10 0.36 9.90
N SER A 299 -25.59 1.28 9.07
CA SER A 299 -24.76 2.38 8.54
C SER A 299 -24.55 3.48 9.59
N LEU A 300 -23.46 4.24 9.44
CA LEU A 300 -23.32 5.51 10.15
C LEU A 300 -24.31 6.51 9.59
N ILE A 301 -25.15 7.09 10.45
CA ILE A 301 -26.18 8.04 10.03
C ILE A 301 -25.71 9.44 10.36
N VAL A 302 -25.71 10.31 9.36
CA VAL A 302 -25.35 11.71 9.45
C VAL A 302 -26.59 12.57 9.22
N ALA A 303 -27.02 13.26 10.27
CA ALA A 303 -28.01 14.32 10.21
C ALA A 303 -27.32 15.63 9.77
N HIS A 304 -27.33 15.89 8.47
CA HIS A 304 -26.56 16.96 7.82
C HIS A 304 -27.31 18.31 7.79
N LYS A 305 -26.56 19.39 7.53
CA LYS A 305 -27.02 20.79 7.57
C LYS A 305 -27.58 21.21 8.93
N ALA A 306 -26.97 20.71 10.00
CA ALA A 306 -27.37 21.03 11.38
C ALA A 306 -27.16 22.52 11.77
N ASP A 307 -26.55 23.32 10.89
CA ASP A 307 -26.50 24.79 11.00
C ASP A 307 -27.82 25.48 10.63
N LEU A 308 -28.74 24.78 9.97
CA LEU A 308 -30.05 25.28 9.57
C LEU A 308 -31.16 24.82 10.54
N PRO A 309 -32.32 25.50 10.56
CA PRO A 309 -33.46 25.06 11.37
C PRO A 309 -33.92 23.63 11.02
N GLU A 310 -34.05 22.78 12.04
CA GLU A 310 -34.47 21.37 11.88
C GLU A 310 -35.94 21.30 11.42
N CYS A 311 -36.17 20.73 10.23
CA CYS A 311 -37.49 20.59 9.60
C CYS A 311 -37.83 19.13 9.27
N TRP A 312 -37.06 18.17 9.78
CA TRP A 312 -37.17 16.73 9.47
C TRP A 312 -38.57 16.15 9.72
N GLY A 313 -39.26 16.61 10.77
CA GLY A 313 -40.66 16.28 11.04
C GLY A 313 -40.91 14.86 11.58
N ALA A 314 -39.85 14.10 11.90
CA ALA A 314 -39.90 12.78 12.52
C ALA A 314 -38.78 12.66 13.58
N PRO A 315 -38.81 11.69 14.50
CA PRO A 315 -37.65 11.41 15.34
C PRO A 315 -36.49 10.93 14.48
N LEU A 316 -35.31 11.53 14.67
CA LEU A 316 -34.08 11.03 14.05
C LEU A 316 -33.69 9.68 14.67
N PRO A 317 -33.01 8.80 13.91
CA PRO A 317 -32.41 7.60 14.46
C PRO A 317 -31.52 7.93 15.67
N PRO A 318 -31.60 7.20 16.79
CA PRO A 318 -30.84 7.52 18.00
C PRO A 318 -29.32 7.61 17.80
N GLN A 319 -28.80 6.84 16.84
CA GLN A 319 -27.38 6.79 16.48
C GLN A 319 -26.94 7.91 15.52
N ALA A 320 -27.87 8.76 15.05
CA ALA A 320 -27.58 9.80 14.07
C ALA A 320 -26.71 10.93 14.65
N ILE A 321 -25.64 11.25 13.94
CA ILE A 321 -24.69 12.30 14.31
C ILE A 321 -25.06 13.57 13.56
N ARG A 322 -25.28 14.66 14.28
CA ARG A 322 -25.57 15.97 13.68
C ARG A 322 -24.29 16.62 13.18
N ILE A 323 -24.25 16.99 11.91
CA ILE A 323 -23.07 17.60 11.27
C ILE A 323 -23.47 18.82 10.45
N SER A 324 -22.60 19.82 10.47
CA SER A 324 -22.61 20.92 9.49
C SER A 324 -21.28 20.99 8.76
N SER A 325 -21.29 20.87 7.43
CA SER A 325 -20.08 21.07 6.61
C SER A 325 -19.60 22.53 6.59
N VAL A 326 -20.50 23.49 6.88
CA VAL A 326 -20.19 24.92 6.87
C VAL A 326 -19.47 25.33 8.14
N THR A 327 -20.06 24.97 9.29
CA THR A 327 -19.50 25.33 10.61
C THR A 327 -18.49 24.32 11.12
N LYS A 328 -18.42 23.13 10.48
CA LYS A 328 -17.65 21.95 10.92
C LYS A 328 -18.09 21.37 12.27
N ALA A 329 -19.22 21.82 12.81
CA ALA A 329 -19.77 21.29 14.05
C ALA A 329 -20.15 19.81 13.90
N GLY A 330 -19.75 18.99 14.89
CA GLY A 330 -20.02 17.54 14.94
C GLY A 330 -19.17 16.69 13.99
N LEU A 331 -18.29 17.31 13.20
CA LEU A 331 -17.43 16.59 12.27
C LEU A 331 -16.36 15.76 12.99
N ASP A 332 -15.79 16.29 14.09
CA ASP A 332 -14.89 15.55 14.99
C ASP A 332 -15.53 14.28 15.52
N VAL A 333 -16.71 14.40 16.13
CA VAL A 333 -17.46 13.27 16.70
C VAL A 333 -17.76 12.22 15.64
N PHE A 334 -18.11 12.64 14.43
CA PHE A 334 -18.33 11.73 13.32
C PHE A 334 -17.06 10.98 12.89
N LEU A 335 -15.95 11.70 12.72
CA LEU A 335 -14.69 11.09 12.30
C LEU A 335 -14.14 10.15 13.36
N GLU A 336 -14.26 10.50 14.65
CA GLU A 336 -13.89 9.63 15.77
C GLU A 336 -14.72 8.35 15.77
N LYS A 337 -16.04 8.46 15.66
CA LYS A 337 -16.93 7.27 15.60
C LYS A 337 -16.68 6.40 14.37
N LEU A 338 -16.37 7.01 13.23
CA LEU A 338 -16.02 6.30 12.00
C LEU A 338 -14.71 5.50 12.17
N VAL A 339 -13.69 6.09 12.79
CA VAL A 339 -12.43 5.40 13.10
C VAL A 339 -12.66 4.29 14.12
N GLU A 340 -13.42 4.53 15.20
CA GLU A 340 -13.74 3.52 16.21
C GLU A 340 -14.51 2.32 15.64
N GLN A 341 -15.42 2.56 14.69
CA GLN A 341 -16.18 1.50 14.05
C GLN A 341 -15.30 0.59 13.18
N LEU A 342 -14.38 1.17 12.41
CA LEU A 342 -13.53 0.41 11.48
C LEU A 342 -12.27 -0.15 12.15
N ILE A 343 -11.79 0.53 13.17
CA ILE A 343 -10.53 0.23 13.85
C ILE A 343 -10.80 0.24 15.37
N PRO A 344 -11.57 -0.73 15.88
CA PRO A 344 -11.93 -0.79 17.29
C PRO A 344 -10.73 -1.07 18.20
N GLU A 345 -9.67 -1.64 17.63
CA GLU A 345 -8.46 -2.04 18.33
C GLU A 345 -7.23 -1.71 17.49
N VAL A 346 -6.16 -1.27 18.15
CA VAL A 346 -4.87 -0.95 17.52
C VAL A 346 -3.82 -1.91 18.05
N PRO A 347 -3.04 -2.57 17.18
CA PRO A 347 -2.02 -3.51 17.63
C PRO A 347 -0.93 -2.76 18.41
N ASP A 348 -0.42 -3.40 19.46
CA ASP A 348 0.75 -2.88 20.17
C ASP A 348 2.04 -3.05 19.34
N GLN A 349 3.20 -2.75 19.94
CA GLN A 349 4.46 -2.78 19.20
C GLN A 349 4.98 -4.20 18.93
N GLU A 350 4.50 -5.19 19.66
CA GLU A 350 4.96 -6.60 19.61
C GLU A 350 3.96 -7.50 18.88
N THR A 351 2.81 -6.96 18.49
CA THR A 351 1.78 -7.69 17.76
C THR A 351 2.19 -7.93 16.31
N ALA A 352 2.39 -9.19 15.95
CA ALA A 352 2.54 -9.62 14.56
C ALA A 352 1.17 -9.71 13.88
N LEU A 353 1.09 -9.32 12.61
CA LEU A 353 -0.15 -9.38 11.83
C LEU A 353 0.14 -9.63 10.35
N PRO A 354 -0.72 -10.41 9.65
CA PRO A 354 -0.58 -10.63 8.23
C PRO A 354 -0.98 -9.38 7.45
N VAL A 355 -0.18 -9.01 6.45
CA VAL A 355 -0.28 -7.74 5.71
C VAL A 355 -0.89 -7.93 4.33
N THR A 356 -0.66 -9.07 3.69
CA THR A 356 -1.10 -9.33 2.31
C THR A 356 -2.22 -10.36 2.25
N SER A 357 -3.03 -10.31 1.18
CA SER A 357 -4.08 -11.32 0.96
C SER A 357 -3.50 -12.74 0.85
N ARG A 358 -2.34 -12.90 0.20
CA ARG A 358 -1.66 -14.20 0.09
C ARG A 358 -1.33 -14.77 1.48
N GLN A 359 -0.79 -13.94 2.37
CA GLN A 359 -0.47 -14.37 3.75
C GLN A 359 -1.73 -14.83 4.48
N ILE A 360 -2.82 -14.08 4.35
CA ILE A 360 -4.11 -14.41 4.98
C ILE A 360 -4.67 -15.71 4.42
N GLU A 361 -4.71 -15.87 3.10
CA GLU A 361 -5.20 -17.07 2.43
C GLU A 361 -4.40 -18.32 2.83
N LEU A 362 -3.08 -18.22 2.93
CA LEU A 362 -2.23 -19.33 3.37
C LEU A 362 -2.45 -19.68 4.85
N LEU A 363 -2.66 -18.68 5.72
CA LEU A 363 -3.00 -18.90 7.13
C LEU A 363 -4.38 -19.56 7.28
N GLU A 364 -5.38 -19.11 6.52
CA GLU A 364 -6.73 -19.72 6.52
C GLU A 364 -6.69 -21.16 6.01
N GLN A 365 -5.94 -21.44 4.95
CA GLN A 365 -5.72 -22.80 4.45
C GLN A 365 -4.94 -23.66 5.45
N ALA A 366 -3.97 -23.09 6.16
CA ALA A 366 -3.23 -23.80 7.20
C ALA A 366 -4.13 -24.15 8.38
N ALA A 367 -5.00 -23.24 8.83
CA ALA A 367 -6.01 -23.52 9.85
C ALA A 367 -6.96 -24.66 9.42
N ALA A 368 -7.45 -24.61 8.18
CA ALA A 368 -8.30 -25.67 7.64
C ALA A 368 -7.56 -27.03 7.55
N ALA A 369 -6.26 -27.03 7.27
CA ALA A 369 -5.44 -28.24 7.26
C ALA A 369 -5.27 -28.82 8.68
N LEU A 370 -5.14 -27.97 9.72
CA LEU A 370 -5.11 -28.43 11.11
C LEU A 370 -6.44 -29.09 11.51
N ASP A 371 -7.57 -28.47 11.16
CA ASP A 371 -8.91 -29.04 11.42
C ASP A 371 -9.13 -30.39 10.72
N ALA A 372 -8.46 -30.60 9.57
CA ALA A 372 -8.47 -31.85 8.82
C ALA A 372 -7.39 -32.85 9.25
N GLU A 373 -6.61 -32.55 10.30
CA GLU A 373 -5.46 -33.34 10.76
C GLU A 373 -4.37 -33.58 9.69
N ASP A 374 -4.29 -32.72 8.67
CA ASP A 374 -3.29 -32.81 7.59
C ASP A 374 -2.03 -32.00 7.90
N GLN A 375 -1.17 -32.59 8.73
CA GLN A 375 0.12 -32.00 9.12
C GLN A 375 1.05 -31.72 7.93
N GLN A 376 1.00 -32.53 6.87
CA GLN A 376 1.89 -32.36 5.72
C GLN A 376 1.53 -31.11 4.92
N THR A 377 0.23 -30.93 4.64
CA THR A 377 -0.28 -29.73 3.97
C THR A 377 -0.06 -28.49 4.83
N TYR A 378 -0.35 -28.56 6.13
CA TYR A 378 -0.06 -27.48 7.08
C TYR A 378 1.40 -27.02 7.00
N THR A 379 2.34 -27.94 7.18
CA THR A 379 3.78 -27.63 7.22
C THR A 379 4.25 -27.03 5.89
N ARG A 380 3.71 -27.50 4.77
CA ARG A 380 4.00 -26.94 3.45
C ARG A 380 3.53 -25.49 3.36
N LEU A 381 2.28 -25.19 3.74
CA LEU A 381 1.71 -23.85 3.67
C LEU A 381 2.47 -22.83 4.53
N ILE A 382 2.86 -23.21 5.76
CA ILE A 382 3.67 -22.34 6.62
C ILE A 382 5.06 -22.07 6.02
N LYS A 383 5.68 -23.05 5.35
CA LYS A 383 6.94 -22.80 4.62
C LYS A 383 6.73 -21.82 3.46
N GLN A 384 5.64 -21.95 2.71
CA GLN A 384 5.31 -21.04 1.61
C GLN A 384 5.12 -19.59 2.07
N LEU A 385 4.59 -19.36 3.28
CA LEU A 385 4.52 -18.02 3.88
C LEU A 385 5.90 -17.37 4.01
N LEU A 386 6.94 -18.15 4.34
CA LEU A 386 8.28 -17.63 4.61
C LEU A 386 9.12 -17.46 3.34
N THR A 387 9.03 -18.39 2.39
CA THR A 387 10.03 -18.56 1.32
C THR A 387 9.55 -18.23 -0.09
N GLU A 388 8.26 -18.36 -0.39
CA GLU A 388 7.72 -18.26 -1.76
C GLU A 388 6.92 -16.96 -1.93
N VAL A 389 6.94 -16.40 -3.16
CA VAL A 389 6.02 -15.34 -3.63
C VAL A 389 5.05 -15.97 -4.62
#